data_AF-A0AAU9NSH7-F1
#
_entry.id   AF-A0AAU9NSH7-F1
#
_cell.length_a   1.000
_cell.length_b   1.000
_cell.length_c   1.000
_cell.angle_alpha   90.00
_cell.angle_beta   90.00
_cell.angle_gamma   90.00
#
_symmetry.space_group_name_H-M   'P 1'
#
loop_
_entity.id
_entity.type
_entity.pdbx_description
1 polymer ?
#
loop_
_entity_poly.entity_id
_entity_poly.type
_entity_poly.pdbx_seq_one_letter_code
_entity_poly.pdbx_strand_id
1 'polypeptide(L)'
;MMLLERVIPSLDMGESEVEAATSLLILCTHCWWFSWNRSIIEIPFHGQRHRLILASYGRSRARRRRRLIPLFSSICNITKQRPKSNTQLLTRTTTTRGEPPLKKLQKKFTSFALETEKDSENYAECERLAKAFLQELKTFELPLVKTKAVIDANVREKENFNELNDKINRKIVEAHDDIEDLKKQLEESKVERKHKEECETIRKLIAAQPPRSQTQKLINELEKEIASLEAENTASSRTLELRKKQFALLLHVVDELQNTIEEEQKSMMEEMRMAIYENKNIVEDATVSVTGGNSETPMAID
;
A
#
# COMPACT_ATOMS: atom_id res chain seq x y z
N MET A 1 -9.52 -28.22 -20.93
CA MET A 1 -8.08 -28.54 -21.07
C MET A 1 -7.86 -29.80 -21.94
N MET A 2 -8.68 -30.03 -22.97
CA MET A 2 -8.62 -31.28 -23.77
C MET A 2 -8.75 -31.05 -25.29
N LEU A 3 -8.45 -29.86 -25.79
CA LEU A 3 -8.51 -29.55 -27.23
C LEU A 3 -7.24 -28.88 -27.79
N LEU A 4 -6.12 -28.92 -27.07
CA LEU A 4 -4.85 -28.34 -27.52
C LEU A 4 -3.76 -29.37 -27.89
N GLU A 5 -4.02 -30.66 -27.78
CA GLU A 5 -3.02 -31.71 -28.07
C GLU A 5 -3.00 -32.22 -29.51
N ARG A 6 -3.86 -31.71 -30.42
CA ARG A 6 -3.98 -32.25 -31.79
C ARG A 6 -3.38 -31.41 -32.92
N VAL A 7 -2.67 -30.32 -32.62
CA VAL A 7 -2.09 -29.45 -33.67
C VAL A 7 -0.65 -29.06 -33.36
N ILE A 8 0.24 -30.04 -33.18
CA ILE A 8 1.69 -29.81 -33.29
C ILE A 8 2.28 -30.97 -34.10
N PRO A 9 2.63 -30.77 -35.38
CA PRO A 9 3.42 -31.76 -36.11
C PRO A 9 4.84 -31.77 -35.52
N SER A 10 5.34 -32.99 -35.33
CA SER A 10 6.70 -33.39 -34.99
C SER A 10 7.78 -32.49 -35.59
N LEU A 11 8.25 -31.51 -34.82
CA LEU A 11 9.44 -30.72 -35.08
C LEU A 11 10.29 -30.76 -33.82
N ASP A 12 11.46 -31.38 -33.97
CA ASP A 12 12.54 -31.44 -32.99
C ASP A 12 13.02 -30.00 -32.69
N MET A 13 12.41 -29.36 -31.70
CA MET A 13 12.76 -28.03 -31.22
C MET A 13 13.10 -28.12 -29.74
N GLY A 14 14.27 -27.60 -29.37
CA GLY A 14 14.80 -27.66 -28.01
C GLY A 14 13.85 -27.07 -26.97
N GLU A 15 13.85 -27.67 -25.77
CA GLU A 15 12.93 -27.41 -24.65
C GLU A 15 12.73 -25.92 -24.33
N SER A 16 13.74 -25.08 -24.57
CA SER A 16 13.70 -23.62 -24.36
C SER A 16 12.72 -22.87 -25.30
N GLU A 17 12.59 -23.27 -26.56
CA GLU A 17 11.67 -22.60 -27.49
C GLU A 17 10.20 -23.04 -27.27
N VAL A 18 10.00 -24.25 -26.74
CA VAL A 18 8.68 -24.77 -26.36
C VAL A 18 8.16 -24.05 -25.10
N GLU A 19 9.00 -23.80 -24.09
CA GLU A 19 8.60 -23.02 -22.91
C GLU A 19 8.24 -21.57 -23.24
N ALA A 20 8.95 -20.94 -24.18
CA ALA A 20 8.67 -19.57 -24.61
C ALA A 20 7.32 -19.47 -25.37
N ALA A 21 7.03 -20.45 -26.24
CA ALA A 21 5.77 -20.52 -26.97
C ALA A 21 4.58 -20.80 -26.03
N THR A 22 4.75 -21.71 -25.06
CA THR A 22 3.72 -22.02 -24.06
C THR A 22 3.46 -20.81 -23.15
N SER A 23 4.51 -20.08 -22.73
CA SER A 23 4.39 -18.86 -21.91
C SER A 23 3.67 -17.73 -22.65
N LEU A 24 3.92 -17.56 -23.95
CA LEU A 24 3.22 -16.57 -24.80
C LEU A 24 1.74 -16.93 -25.01
N LEU A 25 1.41 -18.22 -25.17
CA LEU A 25 0.04 -18.69 -25.26
C LEU A 25 -0.73 -18.53 -23.93
N ILE A 26 -0.07 -18.74 -22.79
CA ILE A 26 -0.64 -18.51 -21.45
C ILE A 26 -0.89 -17.01 -21.22
N LEU A 27 0.06 -16.15 -21.59
CA LEU A 27 -0.10 -14.69 -21.50
C LEU A 27 -1.22 -14.16 -22.42
N CYS A 28 -1.37 -14.72 -23.61
CA CYS A 28 -2.46 -14.37 -24.54
C CYS A 28 -3.83 -14.82 -24.01
N THR A 29 -3.94 -16.03 -23.48
CA THR A 29 -5.20 -16.55 -22.90
C THR A 29 -5.59 -15.82 -21.62
N HIS A 30 -4.62 -15.47 -20.74
CA HIS A 30 -4.87 -14.61 -19.58
C HIS A 30 -5.26 -13.17 -19.97
N CYS A 31 -4.63 -12.58 -21.00
CA CYS A 31 -4.99 -11.25 -21.48
C CYS A 31 -6.39 -11.19 -22.09
N TRP A 32 -6.82 -12.26 -22.76
CA TRP A 32 -8.17 -12.34 -23.33
C TRP A 32 -9.22 -12.61 -22.24
N TRP A 33 -8.92 -13.47 -21.26
CA TRP A 33 -9.80 -13.76 -20.13
C TRP A 33 -10.01 -12.53 -19.22
N PHE A 34 -8.97 -11.74 -18.96
CA PHE A 34 -9.07 -10.47 -18.22
C PHE A 34 -9.78 -9.35 -19.00
N SER A 35 -9.87 -9.47 -20.33
CA SER A 35 -10.57 -8.48 -21.18
C SER A 35 -12.06 -8.80 -21.36
N TRP A 36 -12.48 -10.05 -21.15
CA TRP A 36 -13.89 -10.44 -21.27
C TRP A 36 -14.61 -10.43 -19.92
N ASN A 37 -13.95 -10.80 -18.82
CA ASN A 37 -14.65 -11.04 -17.55
C ASN A 37 -14.63 -9.85 -16.58
N ARG A 38 -15.16 -8.69 -17.00
CA ARG A 38 -15.44 -7.57 -16.09
C ARG A 38 -16.68 -6.76 -16.47
N SER A 39 -17.79 -7.47 -16.70
CA SER A 39 -19.13 -6.87 -16.83
C SER A 39 -20.06 -7.17 -15.66
N ILE A 40 -19.64 -7.85 -14.59
CA ILE A 40 -20.48 -8.11 -13.43
C ILE A 40 -19.66 -7.91 -12.16
N ILE A 41 -19.92 -6.80 -11.46
CA ILE A 41 -19.92 -6.60 -10.00
C ILE A 41 -20.46 -5.16 -9.85
N GLU A 42 -21.77 -5.05 -9.71
CA GLU A 42 -22.44 -3.84 -9.22
C GLU A 42 -22.34 -3.84 -7.69
N ILE A 43 -21.81 -2.75 -7.13
CA ILE A 43 -21.97 -2.41 -5.71
C ILE A 43 -22.57 -1.00 -5.69
N PRO A 44 -23.75 -0.78 -5.07
CA PRO A 44 -24.36 0.53 -5.02
C PRO A 44 -23.83 1.29 -3.80
N PHE A 45 -23.18 2.44 -3.99
CA PHE A 45 -22.95 3.37 -2.89
C PHE A 45 -23.01 4.83 -3.34
N HIS A 46 -23.80 5.58 -2.59
CA HIS A 46 -24.24 6.95 -2.79
C HIS A 46 -23.07 7.94 -2.52
N GLY A 47 -22.95 9.00 -3.33
CA GLY A 47 -22.14 10.17 -2.96
C GLY A 47 -21.36 10.82 -4.09
N GLN A 48 -21.75 12.04 -4.46
CA GLN A 48 -21.11 12.88 -5.47
C GLN A 48 -19.70 13.37 -5.05
N ARG A 49 -18.67 12.53 -5.12
CA ARG A 49 -17.25 13.00 -5.10
C ARG A 49 -16.28 12.21 -5.97
N HIS A 50 -16.77 11.42 -6.94
CA HIS A 50 -15.92 10.48 -7.69
C HIS A 50 -15.71 10.78 -9.18
N ARG A 51 -15.96 12.01 -9.67
CA ARG A 51 -15.70 12.34 -11.09
C ARG A 51 -14.23 12.61 -11.43
N LEU A 52 -13.37 12.97 -10.48
CA LEU A 52 -11.96 13.28 -10.79
C LEU A 52 -11.00 12.07 -10.71
N ILE A 53 -11.22 11.11 -9.82
CA ILE A 53 -10.28 9.98 -9.62
C ILE A 53 -10.45 8.90 -10.71
N LEU A 54 -11.67 8.71 -11.25
CA LEU A 54 -11.89 7.81 -12.37
C LEU A 54 -11.35 8.38 -13.71
N ALA A 55 -11.30 9.70 -13.85
CA ALA A 55 -10.76 10.36 -15.03
C ALA A 55 -9.23 10.30 -15.11
N SER A 56 -8.51 10.19 -13.98
CA SER A 56 -7.06 10.01 -13.94
C SER A 56 -6.66 8.56 -14.15
N TYR A 57 -7.38 7.60 -13.55
CA TYR A 57 -7.15 6.17 -13.80
C TYR A 57 -7.48 5.74 -15.24
N GLY A 58 -8.54 6.31 -15.85
CA GLY A 58 -8.89 6.07 -17.26
C GLY A 58 -7.86 6.62 -18.25
N ARG A 59 -7.28 7.80 -17.98
CA ARG A 59 -6.25 8.42 -18.85
C ARG A 59 -4.89 7.69 -18.80
N SER A 60 -4.51 7.14 -17.65
CA SER A 60 -3.26 6.35 -17.52
C SER A 60 -3.35 5.01 -18.27
N ARG A 61 -4.54 4.40 -18.35
CA ARG A 61 -4.76 3.13 -19.07
C ARG A 61 -4.75 3.30 -20.59
N ALA A 62 -5.26 4.43 -21.09
CA ALA A 62 -5.20 4.78 -22.51
C ALA A 62 -3.76 5.08 -23.00
N ARG A 63 -2.90 5.66 -22.14
CA ARG A 63 -1.49 5.90 -22.46
C ARG A 63 -0.65 4.62 -22.50
N ARG A 64 -0.91 3.63 -21.63
CA ARG A 64 -0.22 2.32 -21.70
C ARG A 64 -0.60 1.52 -22.94
N ARG A 65 -1.88 1.53 -23.37
CA ARG A 65 -2.30 0.90 -24.63
C ARG A 65 -1.63 1.53 -25.85
N ARG A 66 -1.45 2.85 -25.92
CA ARG A 66 -0.74 3.51 -27.03
C ARG A 66 0.77 3.23 -27.07
N ARG A 67 1.41 2.84 -25.96
CA ARG A 67 2.85 2.49 -25.93
C ARG A 67 3.14 0.99 -26.16
N LEU A 68 2.21 0.09 -25.79
CA LEU A 68 2.40 -1.36 -25.97
C LEU A 68 2.09 -1.86 -27.39
N ILE A 69 1.18 -1.20 -28.13
CA ILE A 69 0.87 -1.55 -29.52
C ILE A 69 2.09 -1.44 -30.47
N PRO A 70 2.90 -0.35 -30.43
CA PRO A 70 4.09 -0.28 -31.27
C PRO A 70 5.20 -1.26 -30.85
N LEU A 71 5.34 -1.57 -29.55
CA LEU A 71 6.32 -2.55 -29.05
C LEU A 71 5.96 -3.98 -29.49
N PHE A 72 4.68 -4.38 -29.43
CA PHE A 72 4.23 -5.69 -29.93
C PHE A 72 4.36 -5.80 -31.46
N SER A 73 4.09 -4.71 -32.21
CA SER A 73 4.32 -4.67 -33.65
C SER A 73 5.80 -4.75 -34.02
N SER A 74 6.69 -4.17 -33.20
CA SER A 74 8.14 -4.21 -33.41
C SER A 74 8.72 -5.60 -33.09
N ILE A 75 8.26 -6.23 -32.00
CA ILE A 75 8.69 -7.60 -31.62
C ILE A 75 8.18 -8.62 -32.66
N CYS A 76 6.95 -8.49 -33.18
CA CYS A 76 6.46 -9.33 -34.27
C CYS A 76 7.18 -9.08 -35.62
N ASN A 77 7.73 -7.90 -35.86
CA ASN A 77 8.55 -7.64 -37.05
C ASN A 77 9.98 -8.19 -36.91
N ILE A 78 10.54 -8.21 -35.70
CA ILE A 78 11.87 -8.79 -35.42
C ILE A 78 11.85 -10.32 -35.60
N THR A 79 10.79 -11.01 -35.16
CA THR A 79 10.67 -12.47 -35.40
C THR A 79 10.42 -12.83 -36.87
N LYS A 80 9.91 -11.88 -37.67
CA LYS A 80 9.74 -12.02 -39.13
C LYS A 80 11.03 -11.80 -39.93
N GLN A 81 12.07 -11.23 -39.31
CA GLN A 81 13.36 -10.93 -39.93
C GLN A 81 14.48 -11.91 -39.56
N ARG A 82 14.23 -13.00 -38.78
CA ARG A 82 15.25 -14.05 -38.58
C ARG A 82 15.63 -14.61 -39.96
N PRO A 83 16.84 -14.37 -40.48
CA PRO A 83 17.20 -14.84 -41.80
C PRO A 83 17.40 -16.36 -41.73
N LYS A 84 16.61 -17.10 -42.52
CA LYS A 84 16.91 -18.49 -42.91
C LYS A 84 18.13 -18.49 -43.84
N SER A 85 19.28 -18.02 -43.37
CA SER A 85 20.46 -17.74 -44.20
C SER A 85 21.10 -19.02 -44.74
N ASN A 86 20.97 -20.15 -44.03
CA ASN A 86 21.66 -21.39 -44.40
C ASN A 86 20.91 -22.24 -45.43
N THR A 87 19.58 -22.17 -45.48
CA THR A 87 18.76 -22.98 -46.40
C THR A 87 18.58 -22.35 -47.77
N GLN A 88 18.74 -21.03 -47.89
CA GLN A 88 18.49 -20.30 -49.14
C GLN A 88 19.69 -20.29 -50.11
N LEU A 89 20.92 -20.38 -49.59
CA LEU A 89 22.14 -20.46 -50.41
C LEU A 89 22.23 -21.79 -51.18
N LEU A 90 21.77 -22.89 -50.57
CA LEU A 90 21.80 -24.22 -51.17
C LEU A 90 20.84 -24.38 -52.36
N THR A 91 19.82 -23.51 -52.48
CA THR A 91 18.78 -23.60 -53.51
C THR A 91 19.21 -22.99 -54.85
N ARG A 92 20.19 -22.06 -54.86
CA ARG A 92 20.52 -21.29 -56.09
C ARG A 92 21.53 -21.98 -57.01
N THR A 93 22.37 -22.86 -56.49
CA THR A 93 23.34 -23.67 -57.28
C THR A 93 22.80 -25.04 -57.69
N THR A 94 21.77 -25.55 -57.02
CA THR A 94 21.17 -26.86 -57.30
C THR A 94 19.90 -26.80 -58.16
N THR A 95 19.24 -25.63 -58.23
CA THR A 95 18.02 -25.41 -59.04
C THR A 95 18.32 -24.63 -60.32
N THR A 96 19.28 -25.08 -61.12
CA THR A 96 19.31 -24.73 -62.55
C THR A 96 18.73 -25.90 -63.32
N ARG A 97 17.61 -25.67 -64.01
CA ARG A 97 16.84 -26.60 -64.82
C ARG A 97 17.63 -27.03 -66.07
N GLY A 98 18.80 -27.66 -65.89
CA GLY A 98 19.76 -28.04 -66.92
C GLY A 98 20.85 -29.00 -66.40
N GLU A 99 21.71 -29.49 -67.29
CA GLU A 99 22.84 -30.36 -66.90
C GLU A 99 23.78 -29.62 -65.93
N PRO A 100 24.20 -30.24 -64.80
CA PRO A 100 25.10 -29.61 -63.85
C PRO A 100 26.36 -29.06 -64.54
N PRO A 101 26.74 -27.79 -64.31
CA PRO A 101 27.90 -27.16 -64.97
C PRO A 101 29.18 -28.00 -64.89
N LEU A 102 29.40 -28.68 -63.76
CA LEU A 102 30.53 -29.60 -63.56
C LEU A 102 30.48 -30.83 -64.46
N LYS A 103 29.30 -31.42 -64.66
CA LYS A 103 29.09 -32.59 -65.52
C LYS A 103 29.28 -32.23 -67.00
N LYS A 104 28.86 -31.02 -67.39
CA LYS A 104 29.07 -30.48 -68.74
C LYS A 104 30.56 -30.21 -69.01
N LEU A 105 31.28 -29.64 -68.06
CA LEU A 105 32.73 -29.45 -68.14
C LEU A 105 33.48 -30.79 -68.26
N GLN A 106 33.10 -31.77 -67.43
CA GLN A 106 33.68 -33.12 -67.46
C GLN A 106 33.49 -33.78 -68.83
N LYS A 107 32.29 -33.71 -69.42
CA LYS A 107 32.06 -34.24 -70.77
C LYS A 107 32.96 -33.60 -71.83
N LYS A 108 33.15 -32.28 -71.78
CA LYS A 108 34.03 -31.56 -72.72
C LYS A 108 35.51 -31.93 -72.53
N PHE A 109 35.94 -32.11 -71.28
CA PHE A 109 37.27 -32.61 -70.97
C PHE A 109 37.51 -34.02 -71.53
N THR A 110 36.59 -34.95 -71.26
CA THR A 110 36.69 -36.33 -71.74
C THR A 110 36.68 -36.39 -73.28
N SER A 111 35.86 -35.58 -73.96
CA SER A 111 35.88 -35.50 -75.43
C SER A 111 37.21 -34.98 -75.99
N PHE A 112 37.83 -34.00 -75.33
CA PHE A 112 39.14 -33.49 -75.74
C PHE A 112 40.27 -34.52 -75.49
N ALA A 113 40.25 -35.18 -74.32
CA ALA A 113 41.22 -36.21 -73.99
C ALA A 113 41.17 -37.40 -74.97
N LEU A 114 39.96 -37.88 -75.28
CA LEU A 114 39.75 -38.99 -76.22
C LEU A 114 40.15 -38.65 -77.67
N GLU A 115 40.06 -37.39 -78.09
CA GLU A 115 40.53 -36.97 -79.43
C GLU A 115 42.06 -36.85 -79.48
N THR A 116 42.68 -36.48 -78.36
CA THR A 116 44.15 -36.38 -78.24
C THR A 116 44.83 -37.76 -78.22
N GLU A 117 44.12 -38.79 -77.77
CA GLU A 117 44.59 -40.19 -77.72
C GLU A 117 44.47 -40.92 -79.07
N LYS A 118 43.87 -40.30 -80.11
CA LYS A 118 43.78 -40.90 -81.45
C LYS A 118 45.03 -40.57 -82.27
N ASP A 119 45.61 -41.58 -82.91
CA ASP A 119 46.78 -41.44 -83.82
C ASP A 119 46.45 -40.77 -85.18
N SER A 120 45.30 -40.09 -85.31
CA SER A 120 44.94 -39.34 -86.52
C SER A 120 45.48 -37.91 -86.45
N GLU A 121 46.15 -37.42 -87.50
CA GLU A 121 46.68 -36.05 -87.63
C GLU A 121 45.55 -34.98 -87.76
N ASN A 122 44.58 -34.97 -86.86
CA ASN A 122 43.45 -34.04 -86.85
C ASN A 122 43.68 -32.89 -85.85
N TYR A 123 44.80 -32.20 -86.01
CA TYR A 123 45.22 -31.10 -85.14
C TYR A 123 44.16 -30.00 -85.00
N ALA A 124 43.42 -29.72 -86.08
CA ALA A 124 42.37 -28.71 -86.10
C ALA A 124 41.18 -29.05 -85.18
N GLU A 125 40.80 -30.34 -85.09
CA GLU A 125 39.71 -30.78 -84.22
C GLU A 125 40.13 -30.81 -82.75
N CYS A 126 41.38 -31.22 -82.46
CA CYS A 126 41.96 -31.12 -81.12
C CYS A 126 41.99 -29.66 -80.63
N GLU A 127 42.42 -28.72 -81.48
CA GLU A 127 42.45 -27.29 -81.14
C GLU A 127 41.03 -26.73 -80.89
N ARG A 128 40.05 -27.15 -81.70
CA ARG A 128 38.65 -26.76 -81.54
C ARG A 128 38.06 -27.27 -80.21
N LEU A 129 38.34 -28.53 -79.85
CA LEU A 129 37.90 -29.14 -78.59
C LEU A 129 38.60 -28.51 -77.37
N ALA A 130 39.90 -28.18 -77.47
CA ALA A 130 40.63 -27.46 -76.43
C ALA A 130 40.04 -26.08 -76.17
N LYS A 131 39.78 -25.30 -77.23
CA LYS A 131 39.12 -23.99 -77.13
C LYS A 131 37.73 -24.09 -76.51
N ALA A 132 36.94 -25.11 -76.88
CA ALA A 132 35.62 -25.35 -76.32
C ALA A 132 35.68 -25.74 -74.83
N PHE A 133 36.66 -26.55 -74.42
CA PHE A 133 36.88 -26.90 -73.01
C PHE A 133 37.29 -25.67 -72.18
N LEU A 134 38.22 -24.85 -72.67
CA LEU A 134 38.64 -23.61 -72.00
C LEU A 134 37.47 -22.62 -71.85
N GLN A 135 36.60 -22.52 -72.84
CA GLN A 135 35.40 -21.69 -72.77
C GLN A 135 34.42 -22.19 -71.70
N GLU A 136 34.21 -23.50 -71.61
CA GLU A 136 33.35 -24.10 -70.58
C GLU A 136 33.97 -23.93 -69.17
N LEU A 137 35.30 -24.03 -69.05
CA LEU A 137 36.01 -23.80 -67.80
C LEU A 137 35.83 -22.37 -67.28
N LYS A 138 36.00 -21.37 -68.16
CA LYS A 138 35.72 -19.96 -67.83
C LYS A 138 34.26 -19.73 -67.44
N THR A 139 33.33 -20.44 -68.09
CA THR A 139 31.90 -20.37 -67.77
C THR A 139 31.61 -20.98 -66.40
N PHE A 140 32.33 -22.02 -65.98
CA PHE A 140 32.22 -22.65 -64.67
C PHE A 140 32.85 -21.81 -63.54
N GLU A 141 33.93 -21.09 -63.83
CA GLU A 141 34.63 -20.21 -62.88
C GLU A 141 33.75 -19.04 -62.41
N LEU A 142 32.98 -18.44 -63.32
CA LEU A 142 32.17 -17.25 -63.03
C LEU A 142 31.14 -17.47 -61.88
N PRO A 143 30.36 -18.56 -61.84
CA PRO A 143 29.53 -18.91 -60.69
C PRO A 143 30.27 -19.10 -59.37
N LEU A 144 31.51 -19.62 -59.39
CA LEU A 144 32.31 -19.82 -58.18
C LEU A 144 32.73 -18.48 -57.57
N VAL A 145 33.25 -17.58 -58.41
CA VAL A 145 33.62 -16.22 -57.98
C VAL A 145 32.38 -15.46 -57.47
N LYS A 146 31.24 -15.60 -58.15
CA LYS A 146 29.96 -15.02 -57.70
C LYS A 146 29.53 -15.56 -56.35
N THR A 147 29.66 -16.88 -56.13
CA THR A 147 29.29 -17.51 -54.86
C THR A 147 30.19 -17.04 -53.73
N LYS A 148 31.51 -16.93 -53.97
CA LYS A 148 32.45 -16.35 -53.01
C LYS A 148 32.06 -14.92 -52.63
N ALA A 149 31.79 -14.05 -53.60
CA ALA A 149 31.37 -12.68 -53.34
C ALA A 149 30.05 -12.59 -52.54
N VAL A 150 29.12 -13.52 -52.79
CA VAL A 150 27.88 -13.64 -52.00
C VAL A 150 28.17 -14.11 -50.59
N ILE A 151 29.05 -15.10 -50.38
CA ILE A 151 29.44 -15.56 -49.04
C ILE A 151 30.08 -14.40 -48.26
N ASP A 152 31.03 -13.70 -48.87
CA ASP A 152 31.70 -12.56 -48.24
C ASP A 152 30.71 -11.45 -47.86
N ALA A 153 29.70 -11.19 -48.70
CA ALA A 153 28.63 -10.24 -48.38
C ALA A 153 27.75 -10.70 -47.20
N ASN A 154 27.38 -11.98 -47.16
CA ASN A 154 26.59 -12.55 -46.06
C ASN A 154 27.35 -12.51 -44.72
N VAL A 155 28.67 -12.72 -44.74
CA VAL A 155 29.50 -12.63 -43.52
C VAL A 155 29.44 -11.22 -42.95
N ARG A 156 29.64 -10.19 -43.79
CA ARG A 156 29.54 -8.78 -43.35
C ARG A 156 28.14 -8.44 -42.84
N GLU A 157 27.11 -8.93 -43.51
CA GLU A 157 25.73 -8.70 -43.09
C GLU A 157 25.43 -9.37 -41.74
N LYS A 158 25.91 -10.60 -41.52
CA LYS A 158 25.80 -11.29 -40.24
C LYS A 158 26.48 -10.52 -39.11
N GLU A 159 27.68 -9.99 -39.34
CA GLU A 159 28.39 -9.18 -38.34
C GLU A 159 27.60 -7.92 -37.96
N ASN A 160 27.03 -7.22 -38.96
CA ASN A 160 26.19 -6.05 -38.73
C ASN A 160 24.91 -6.40 -37.94
N PHE A 161 24.31 -7.57 -38.19
CA PHE A 161 23.17 -8.06 -37.40
C PHE A 161 23.56 -8.38 -35.96
N ASN A 162 24.74 -8.96 -35.73
CA ASN A 162 25.24 -9.23 -34.37
C ASN A 162 25.42 -7.92 -33.60
N GLU A 163 26.04 -6.91 -34.20
CA GLU A 163 26.20 -5.59 -33.57
C GLU A 163 24.85 -4.93 -33.25
N LEU A 164 23.87 -5.05 -34.14
CA LEU A 164 22.53 -4.52 -33.91
C LEU A 164 21.84 -5.28 -32.76
N ASN A 165 21.98 -6.60 -32.71
CA ASN A 165 21.43 -7.42 -31.64
C ASN A 165 22.04 -7.02 -30.28
N ASP A 166 23.34 -6.80 -30.22
CA ASP A 166 24.01 -6.33 -29.00
C ASP A 166 23.52 -4.94 -28.58
N LYS A 167 23.31 -4.02 -29.53
CA LYS A 167 22.74 -2.70 -29.24
C LYS A 167 21.32 -2.80 -28.69
N ILE A 168 20.50 -3.70 -29.24
CA ILE A 168 19.14 -3.94 -28.75
C ILE A 168 19.18 -4.52 -27.33
N ASN A 169 20.03 -5.51 -27.08
CA ASN A 169 20.18 -6.12 -25.75
C ASN A 169 20.60 -5.09 -24.69
N ARG A 170 21.56 -4.21 -25.01
CA ARG A 170 21.94 -3.11 -24.12
C ARG A 170 20.77 -2.20 -23.78
N LYS A 171 19.97 -1.80 -24.78
CA LYS A 171 18.76 -0.98 -24.56
C LYS A 171 17.69 -1.68 -23.74
N ILE A 172 17.58 -3.01 -23.86
CA ILE A 172 16.67 -3.80 -23.03
C ILE A 172 17.09 -3.75 -21.57
N VAL A 173 18.39 -3.94 -21.29
CA VAL A 173 18.94 -3.85 -19.93
C VAL A 173 18.75 -2.45 -19.37
N GLU A 174 19.11 -1.42 -20.12
CA GLU A 174 18.91 -0.01 -19.73
C GLU A 174 17.45 0.29 -19.40
N ALA A 175 16.52 -0.12 -20.27
CA ALA A 175 15.09 0.07 -20.03
C ALA A 175 14.57 -0.73 -18.80
N HIS A 176 15.18 -1.87 -18.49
CA HIS A 176 14.84 -2.65 -17.30
C HIS A 176 15.31 -1.91 -16.03
N ASP A 177 16.52 -1.38 -16.03
CA ASP A 177 17.07 -0.60 -14.91
C ASP A 177 16.24 0.67 -14.67
N ASP A 178 15.87 1.39 -15.74
CA ASP A 178 14.96 2.54 -15.67
C ASP A 178 13.60 2.18 -15.04
N ILE A 179 13.07 0.99 -15.34
CA ILE A 179 11.80 0.51 -14.77
C ILE A 179 11.95 0.28 -13.27
N GLU A 180 13.05 -0.32 -12.82
CA GLU A 180 13.29 -0.56 -11.39
C GLU A 180 13.47 0.74 -10.63
N ASP A 181 14.20 1.71 -11.19
CA ASP A 181 14.37 3.03 -10.58
C ASP A 181 13.03 3.78 -10.48
N LEU A 182 12.21 3.76 -11.53
CA LEU A 182 10.89 4.38 -11.52
C LEU A 182 9.93 3.70 -10.53
N LYS A 183 10.05 2.38 -10.31
CA LYS A 183 9.29 1.67 -9.26
C LYS A 183 9.68 2.15 -7.88
N LYS A 184 10.98 2.33 -7.62
CA LYS A 184 11.48 2.84 -6.34
C LYS A 184 10.97 4.26 -6.06
N GLN A 185 11.12 5.17 -7.03
CA GLN A 185 10.62 6.55 -6.91
C GLN A 185 9.09 6.60 -6.69
N LEU A 186 8.36 5.70 -7.34
CA LEU A 186 6.92 5.60 -7.16
C LEU A 186 6.55 5.20 -5.73
N GLU A 187 7.29 4.27 -5.13
CA GLU A 187 7.03 3.85 -3.74
C GLU A 187 7.38 4.96 -2.74
N GLU A 188 8.50 5.65 -2.93
CA GLU A 188 8.88 6.82 -2.14
C GLU A 188 7.79 7.92 -2.20
N SER A 189 7.29 8.20 -3.40
CA SER A 189 6.20 9.19 -3.60
C SER A 189 4.90 8.77 -2.91
N LYS A 190 4.58 7.47 -2.84
CA LYS A 190 3.40 6.98 -2.11
C LYS A 190 3.55 7.17 -0.61
N VAL A 191 4.73 6.89 -0.07
CA VAL A 191 5.04 7.10 1.35
C VAL A 191 4.91 8.58 1.70
N GLU A 192 5.51 9.46 0.90
CA GLU A 192 5.39 10.91 1.11
C GLU A 192 3.92 11.38 1.07
N ARG A 193 3.12 10.82 0.15
CA ARG A 193 1.68 11.13 0.10
C ARG A 193 0.95 10.67 1.36
N LYS A 194 1.22 9.47 1.86
CA LYS A 194 0.61 8.95 3.11
C LYS A 194 0.96 9.86 4.29
N HIS A 195 2.23 10.24 4.43
CA HIS A 195 2.64 11.17 5.49
C HIS A 195 1.90 12.52 5.38
N LYS A 196 1.73 13.06 4.17
CA LYS A 196 0.94 14.29 3.96
C LYS A 196 -0.53 14.13 4.34
N GLU A 197 -1.15 12.99 3.99
CA GLU A 197 -2.54 12.66 4.34
C GLU A 197 -2.72 12.51 5.87
N GLU A 198 -1.76 11.87 6.55
CA GLU A 198 -1.71 11.72 8.00
C GLU A 198 -1.54 13.09 8.70
N CYS A 199 -0.59 13.91 8.24
CA CYS A 199 -0.41 15.27 8.76
C CYS A 199 -1.65 16.14 8.56
N GLU A 200 -2.34 16.02 7.43
CA GLU A 200 -3.58 16.76 7.18
C GLU A 200 -4.73 16.30 8.09
N THR A 201 -4.79 15.01 8.39
CA THR A 201 -5.74 14.46 9.37
C THR A 201 -5.48 15.01 10.77
N ILE A 202 -4.22 15.02 11.20
CA ILE A 202 -3.81 15.61 12.48
C ILE A 202 -4.10 17.11 12.51
N ARG A 203 -3.82 17.84 11.41
CA ARG A 203 -4.13 19.28 11.29
C ARG A 203 -5.62 19.55 11.49
N LYS A 204 -6.51 18.75 10.90
CA LYS A 204 -7.97 18.89 11.08
C LYS A 204 -8.39 18.63 12.53
N LEU A 205 -7.81 17.62 13.17
CA LEU A 205 -8.06 17.34 14.59
C LEU A 205 -7.62 18.51 15.49
N ILE A 206 -6.44 19.09 15.21
CA ILE A 206 -5.94 20.27 15.94
C ILE A 206 -6.84 21.49 15.69
N ALA A 207 -7.29 21.71 14.45
CA ALA A 207 -8.16 22.84 14.10
C ALA A 207 -9.57 22.74 14.70
N ALA A 208 -10.04 21.52 15.01
CA ALA A 208 -11.30 21.32 15.72
C ALA A 208 -11.22 21.71 17.20
N GLN A 209 -10.01 21.78 17.77
CA GLN A 209 -9.80 22.21 19.15
C GLN A 209 -9.74 23.75 19.23
N PRO A 210 -10.26 24.36 20.30
CA PRO A 210 -10.21 25.80 20.48
C PRO A 210 -8.76 26.30 20.61
N PRO A 211 -8.48 27.57 20.26
CA PRO A 211 -7.16 28.15 20.44
C PRO A 211 -6.72 28.10 21.91
N ARG A 212 -5.50 27.62 22.15
CA ARG A 212 -4.94 27.48 23.51
C ARG A 212 -4.99 28.78 24.33
N SER A 213 -4.85 29.93 23.68
CA SER A 213 -4.95 31.24 24.34
C SER A 213 -6.35 31.53 24.90
N GLN A 214 -7.42 31.08 24.24
CA GLN A 214 -8.79 31.21 24.74
C GLN A 214 -9.01 30.29 25.94
N THR A 215 -8.59 29.02 25.83
CA THR A 215 -8.68 28.07 26.94
C THR A 215 -7.89 28.55 28.14
N GLN A 216 -6.70 29.13 27.95
CA GLN A 216 -5.89 29.67 29.04
C GLN A 216 -6.54 30.87 29.71
N LYS A 217 -7.17 31.77 28.95
CA LYS A 217 -7.92 32.90 29.53
C LYS A 217 -9.09 32.41 30.39
N LEU A 218 -9.85 31.43 29.88
CA LEU A 218 -10.97 30.84 30.60
C LEU A 218 -10.51 30.17 31.90
N ILE A 219 -9.39 29.43 31.87
CA ILE A 219 -8.78 28.84 33.08
C ILE A 219 -8.48 29.94 34.10
N ASN A 220 -7.79 31.01 33.69
CA ASN A 220 -7.40 32.09 34.60
C ASN A 220 -8.63 32.84 35.17
N GLU A 221 -9.70 33.01 34.39
CA GLU A 221 -10.97 33.60 34.85
C GLU A 221 -11.65 32.70 35.90
N LEU A 222 -11.75 31.40 35.63
CA LEU A 222 -12.32 30.43 36.57
C LEU A 222 -11.49 30.33 37.85
N GLU A 223 -10.17 30.34 37.77
CA GLU A 223 -9.27 30.36 38.95
C GLU A 223 -9.52 31.61 39.81
N LYS A 224 -9.71 32.77 39.18
CA LYS A 224 -10.03 34.02 39.89
C LYS A 224 -11.42 33.96 40.55
N GLU A 225 -12.40 33.38 39.86
CA GLU A 225 -13.76 33.20 40.41
C GLU A 225 -13.74 32.26 41.62
N ILE A 226 -13.04 31.13 41.54
CA ILE A 226 -12.86 30.21 42.67
C ILE A 226 -12.23 30.93 43.86
N ALA A 227 -11.14 31.67 43.65
CA ALA A 227 -10.49 32.42 44.73
C ALA A 227 -11.43 33.47 45.37
N SER A 228 -12.27 34.11 44.56
CA SER A 228 -13.27 35.06 45.06
C SER A 228 -14.35 34.38 45.90
N LEU A 229 -14.89 33.25 45.43
CA LEU A 229 -15.90 32.46 46.14
C LEU A 229 -15.34 31.87 47.44
N GLU A 230 -14.09 31.43 47.46
CA GLU A 230 -13.40 30.97 48.67
C GLU A 230 -13.26 32.11 49.69
N ALA A 231 -12.92 33.32 49.25
CA ALA A 231 -12.85 34.50 50.11
C ALA A 231 -14.23 34.87 50.69
N GLU A 232 -15.29 34.84 49.88
CA GLU A 232 -16.66 35.08 50.33
C GLU A 232 -17.13 34.00 51.32
N ASN A 233 -16.90 32.73 51.00
CA ASN A 233 -17.27 31.61 51.86
C ASN A 233 -16.53 31.66 53.20
N THR A 234 -15.25 32.02 53.22
CA THR A 234 -14.49 32.19 54.47
C THR A 234 -15.00 33.38 55.28
N ALA A 235 -15.36 34.51 54.64
CA ALA A 235 -15.96 35.65 55.33
C ALA A 235 -17.35 35.32 55.92
N SER A 236 -18.20 34.61 55.16
CA SER A 236 -19.50 34.13 55.60
C SER A 236 -19.37 33.15 56.77
N SER A 237 -18.46 32.18 56.65
CA SER A 237 -18.16 31.20 57.72
C SER A 237 -17.71 31.89 59.01
N ARG A 238 -16.82 32.91 58.93
CA ARG A 238 -16.40 33.70 60.09
C ARG A 238 -17.58 34.43 60.75
N THR A 239 -18.48 34.98 59.94
CA THR A 239 -19.67 35.69 60.44
C THR A 239 -20.62 34.72 61.14
N LEU A 240 -20.85 33.55 60.55
CA LEU A 240 -21.70 32.51 61.12
C LEU A 240 -21.16 32.00 62.46
N GLU A 241 -19.85 31.74 62.54
CA GLU A 241 -19.21 31.35 63.80
C GLU A 241 -19.30 32.43 64.88
N LEU A 242 -19.19 33.71 64.50
CA LEU A 242 -19.41 34.81 65.43
C LEU A 242 -20.86 34.83 65.94
N ARG A 243 -21.85 34.63 65.07
CA ARG A 243 -23.27 34.54 65.48
C ARG A 243 -23.54 33.34 66.38
N LYS A 244 -22.97 32.16 66.08
CA LYS A 244 -23.04 30.98 66.96
C LYS A 244 -22.54 31.30 68.37
N LYS A 245 -21.39 31.98 68.49
CA LYS A 245 -20.84 32.41 69.78
C LYS A 245 -21.74 33.42 70.49
N GLN A 246 -22.33 34.38 69.76
CA GLN A 246 -23.30 35.34 70.32
C GLN A 246 -24.56 34.64 70.85
N PHE A 247 -25.11 33.68 70.11
CA PHE A 247 -26.28 32.90 70.56
C PHE A 247 -25.94 32.01 71.76
N ALA A 248 -24.78 31.37 71.77
CA ALA A 248 -24.34 30.59 72.93
C ALA A 248 -24.23 31.44 74.20
N LEU A 249 -23.69 32.66 74.08
CA LEU A 249 -23.64 33.61 75.20
C LEU A 249 -25.05 34.03 75.67
N LEU A 250 -25.97 34.33 74.73
CA LEU A 250 -27.35 34.67 75.08
C LEU A 250 -28.05 33.53 75.83
N LEU A 251 -27.89 32.28 75.36
CA LEU A 251 -28.45 31.11 76.01
C LEU A 251 -27.90 30.92 77.43
N HIS A 252 -26.60 31.16 77.64
CA HIS A 252 -26.00 31.13 78.97
C HIS A 252 -26.61 32.17 79.91
N VAL A 253 -26.81 33.41 79.45
CA VAL A 253 -27.45 34.46 80.26
C VAL A 253 -28.91 34.12 80.58
N VAL A 254 -29.65 33.54 79.62
CA VAL A 254 -31.02 33.06 79.87
C VAL A 254 -31.03 31.96 80.92
N ASP A 255 -30.09 31.01 80.85
CA ASP A 255 -29.94 29.93 81.83
C ASP A 255 -29.59 30.47 83.23
N GLU A 256 -28.63 31.41 83.33
CA GLU A 256 -28.30 32.09 84.59
C GLU A 256 -29.51 32.79 85.21
N LEU A 257 -30.30 33.51 84.41
CA LEU A 257 -31.51 34.18 84.88
C LEU A 257 -32.58 33.17 85.34
N GLN A 258 -32.76 32.06 84.62
CA GLN A 258 -33.66 30.97 85.03
C GLN A 258 -33.20 30.34 86.35
N ASN A 259 -31.91 30.03 86.47
CA ASN A 259 -31.32 29.51 87.71
C ASN A 259 -31.49 30.49 88.88
N THR A 260 -31.27 31.80 88.65
CA THR A 260 -31.48 32.83 89.67
C THR A 260 -32.94 32.89 90.13
N ILE A 261 -33.90 32.87 89.19
CA ILE A 261 -35.33 32.84 89.51
C ILE A 261 -35.70 31.58 90.29
N GLU A 262 -35.18 30.41 89.90
CA GLU A 262 -35.40 29.16 90.61
C GLU A 262 -34.78 29.18 92.02
N GLU A 263 -33.60 29.76 92.18
CA GLU A 263 -32.93 29.95 93.48
C GLU A 263 -33.69 30.92 94.37
N GLU A 264 -34.17 32.06 93.85
CA GLU A 264 -35.04 32.99 94.58
C GLU A 264 -36.36 32.33 94.98
N GLN A 265 -36.97 31.53 94.10
CA GLN A 265 -38.18 30.75 94.43
C GLN A 265 -37.90 29.70 95.51
N LYS A 266 -36.77 28.99 95.45
CA LYS A 266 -36.33 28.04 96.49
C LYS A 266 -36.03 28.77 97.80
N SER A 267 -35.40 29.93 97.76
CA SER A 267 -35.10 30.77 98.93
C SER A 267 -36.39 31.28 99.57
N MET A 268 -37.34 31.82 98.79
CA MET A 268 -38.67 32.20 99.29
C MET A 268 -39.42 31.01 99.89
N MET A 269 -39.32 29.83 99.28
CA MET A 269 -39.92 28.60 99.80
C MET A 269 -39.27 28.16 101.11
N GLU A 270 -37.94 28.28 101.24
CA GLU A 270 -37.20 27.93 102.46
C GLU A 270 -37.41 28.98 103.56
N GLU A 271 -37.51 30.26 103.24
CA GLU A 271 -37.90 31.33 104.17
C GLU A 271 -39.34 31.13 104.66
N MET A 272 -40.27 30.79 103.76
CA MET A 272 -41.64 30.42 104.12
C MET A 272 -41.65 29.16 105.02
N ARG A 273 -40.78 28.18 104.74
CA ARG A 273 -40.62 26.98 105.57
C ARG A 273 -40.06 27.32 106.95
N MET A 274 -39.05 28.18 107.03
CA MET A 274 -38.45 28.63 108.29
C MET A 274 -39.40 29.50 109.11
N ALA A 275 -40.20 30.36 108.48
CA ALA A 275 -41.28 31.11 109.14
C ALA A 275 -42.38 30.18 109.69
N ILE A 276 -42.69 29.08 108.98
CA ILE A 276 -43.57 28.01 109.49
C ILE A 276 -42.92 27.31 110.69
N TYR A 277 -41.60 27.05 110.68
CA TYR A 277 -40.87 26.44 111.80
C TYR A 277 -40.72 27.38 113.02
N GLU A 278 -40.53 28.69 112.83
CA GLU A 278 -40.56 29.68 113.91
C GLU A 278 -41.97 29.83 114.51
N ASN A 279 -43.03 29.73 113.71
CA ASN A 279 -44.41 29.64 114.21
C ASN A 279 -44.73 28.29 114.88
N LYS A 280 -43.99 27.22 114.57
CA LYS A 280 -44.18 25.89 115.18
C LYS A 280 -43.41 25.68 116.51
N ASN A 281 -42.46 26.55 116.85
CA ASN A 281 -41.73 26.46 118.13
C ASN A 281 -42.38 27.23 119.29
N ILE A 282 -43.59 27.82 119.10
CA ILE A 282 -44.38 28.46 120.17
C ILE A 282 -45.68 27.69 120.47
N VAL A 283 -46.11 26.73 119.64
CA VAL A 283 -47.39 26.03 119.85
C VAL A 283 -47.23 24.53 119.57
N GLU A 284 -47.63 23.74 120.57
CA GLU A 284 -47.88 22.28 120.58
C GLU A 284 -46.77 21.35 121.12
N ASP A 285 -46.46 21.53 122.41
CA ASP A 285 -46.49 20.43 123.38
C ASP A 285 -47.96 20.18 123.78
N ALA A 286 -48.60 19.15 123.20
CA ALA A 286 -49.68 18.36 123.84
C ALA A 286 -50.27 17.31 122.88
N THR A 287 -50.21 16.04 123.31
CA THR A 287 -51.00 14.85 122.91
C THR A 287 -50.58 14.17 121.59
N VAL A 288 -49.81 13.07 121.61
CA VAL A 288 -50.04 11.66 122.05
C VAL A 288 -50.82 10.80 121.04
N SER A 289 -50.09 9.79 120.55
CA SER A 289 -50.53 8.48 119.98
C SER A 289 -51.24 8.52 118.61
N VAL A 290 -50.92 7.71 117.60
CA VAL A 290 -50.73 6.25 117.58
C VAL A 290 -49.78 5.83 116.44
N THR A 291 -49.08 4.74 116.71
CA THR A 291 -48.04 4.00 115.98
C THR A 291 -48.47 3.30 114.68
N GLY A 292 -47.57 3.25 113.68
CA GLY A 292 -46.97 1.98 113.22
C GLY A 292 -47.15 1.55 111.75
N GLY A 293 -46.00 1.32 111.08
CA GLY A 293 -45.79 0.37 109.94
C GLY A 293 -45.66 1.02 108.56
N ASN A 294 -44.45 1.12 107.98
CA ASN A 294 -43.79 0.17 107.04
C ASN A 294 -44.57 0.02 105.72
N SER A 295 -44.01 0.01 104.50
CA SER A 295 -42.68 -0.29 103.96
C SER A 295 -42.69 0.03 102.44
N GLU A 296 -41.50 0.13 101.82
CA GLU A 296 -41.20 -0.18 100.39
C GLU A 296 -41.85 0.72 99.30
N THR A 297 -41.22 1.17 98.21
CA THR A 297 -40.15 0.64 97.34
C THR A 297 -39.58 1.77 96.43
N PRO A 298 -38.42 1.55 95.77
CA PRO A 298 -37.80 2.47 94.79
C PRO A 298 -38.05 2.04 93.33
N MET A 299 -37.98 2.98 92.37
CA MET A 299 -37.61 2.78 90.95
C MET A 299 -36.98 4.11 90.44
N ALA A 300 -35.71 4.21 90.02
CA ALA A 300 -35.04 3.67 88.81
C ALA A 300 -35.78 4.09 87.51
N ILE A 301 -35.25 5.04 86.71
CA ILE A 301 -34.42 4.83 85.48
C ILE A 301 -35.15 3.88 84.50
N ASP A 302 -35.53 4.22 83.26
CA ASP A 302 -34.95 5.06 82.18
C ASP A 302 -36.04 5.93 81.50
#